data_AF-A0A348WD19-F1
#
_entry.id   AF-A0A348WD19-F1
#
_cell.length_a   1.000
_cell.length_b   1.000
_cell.length_c   1.000
_cell.angle_alpha   90.00
_cell.angle_beta   90.00
_cell.angle_gamma   90.00
#
_symmetry.space_group_name_H-M   'P 1'
#
loop_
_entity.id
_entity.type
_entity.pdbx_description
1 polymer ?
#
loop_
_entity_poly.entity_id
_entity_poly.type
_entity_poly.pdbx_seq_one_letter_code
_entity_poly.pdbx_strand_id
1 'polypeptide(L)'
;MKTFQKAMILGTGLLLAACSSPDRFGDSTVDLNGTGANSGVIAGSASDPSSPAYFSQTVGDRVLFPVDQHTLTSTAQQTLNGQAQWLLRNTDYDALIEGHADEQGTREYNLALG
;
A
#
# COMPACT_ATOMS: atom_id res chain seq x y z
N MET A 1 -34.24 -49.83 -14.32
CA MET A 1 -32.80 -49.59 -14.59
C MET A 1 -32.54 -48.40 -15.54
N LYS A 2 -33.35 -48.15 -16.58
CA LYS A 2 -33.16 -47.00 -17.51
C LYS A 2 -33.47 -45.61 -16.92
N THR A 3 -34.23 -45.53 -15.83
CA THR A 3 -34.59 -44.27 -15.14
C THR A 3 -33.51 -43.79 -14.16
N PHE A 4 -32.76 -44.71 -13.56
CA PHE A 4 -31.65 -44.39 -12.66
C PHE A 4 -30.46 -43.72 -13.38
N GLN A 5 -30.18 -44.14 -14.62
CA GLN A 5 -29.12 -43.54 -15.44
C GLN A 5 -29.42 -42.07 -15.84
N LYS A 6 -30.70 -41.71 -15.99
CA LYS A 6 -31.11 -40.32 -16.25
C LYS A 6 -30.98 -39.42 -15.02
N ALA A 7 -31.21 -39.97 -13.81
CA ALA A 7 -31.08 -39.24 -12.56
C ALA A 7 -29.61 -38.89 -12.24
N MET A 8 -28.65 -39.75 -12.61
CA MET A 8 -27.23 -39.53 -12.36
C MET A 8 -26.62 -38.44 -13.26
N ILE A 9 -27.10 -38.29 -14.49
CA ILE A 9 -26.63 -37.24 -15.42
C ILE A 9 -27.13 -35.85 -14.99
N LEU A 10 -28.33 -35.75 -14.41
CA LEU A 10 -28.88 -34.48 -13.96
C LEU A 10 -28.28 -33.98 -12.64
N GLY A 11 -27.80 -34.88 -11.77
CA GLY A 11 -27.16 -34.53 -10.50
C GLY A 11 -25.75 -33.93 -10.64
N THR A 12 -25.03 -34.25 -11.72
CA THR A 12 -23.62 -33.83 -11.89
C THR A 12 -23.50 -32.39 -12.44
N GLY A 13 -24.52 -31.86 -13.12
CA GLY A 13 -24.52 -30.49 -13.63
C GLY A 13 -24.74 -29.43 -12.54
N LEU A 14 -25.38 -29.80 -11.42
CA LEU A 14 -25.72 -28.85 -10.35
C LEU A 14 -24.53 -28.49 -9.44
N LEU A 15 -23.43 -29.26 -9.50
CA LEU A 15 -22.25 -29.04 -8.65
C LEU A 15 -21.24 -28.04 -9.24
N LEU A 16 -21.34 -27.65 -10.51
CA LEU A 16 -20.42 -26.69 -11.14
C LEU A 16 -20.88 -25.22 -11.02
N ALA A 17 -22.14 -24.95 -10.66
CA ALA A 17 -22.66 -23.58 -10.56
C ALA A 17 -22.39 -22.90 -9.20
N ALA A 18 -21.85 -23.62 -8.22
CA ALA A 18 -21.61 -23.09 -6.87
C ALA A 18 -20.29 -22.29 -6.72
N CYS A 19 -19.45 -22.24 -7.75
CA CYS A 19 -18.20 -21.45 -7.72
C CYS A 19 -18.34 -20.02 -8.28
N SER A 20 -19.49 -19.63 -8.84
CA SER A 20 -19.74 -18.23 -9.19
C SER A 20 -20.46 -17.52 -8.04
N SER A 21 -19.73 -16.77 -7.23
CA SER A 21 -20.40 -15.85 -6.29
C SER A 21 -21.18 -14.82 -7.11
N PRO A 22 -22.48 -14.61 -6.87
CA PRO A 22 -23.28 -13.65 -7.62
C PRO A 22 -22.98 -12.18 -7.29
N ASP A 23 -22.22 -11.89 -6.22
CA ASP A 23 -21.86 -10.53 -5.77
C ASP A 23 -20.66 -9.88 -6.51
N ARG A 24 -20.17 -10.48 -7.60
CA ARG A 24 -19.01 -9.94 -8.37
C ARG A 24 -19.37 -8.68 -9.17
N PHE A 25 -20.67 -8.47 -9.39
CA PHE A 25 -21.22 -7.33 -10.12
C PHE A 25 -22.20 -6.56 -9.23
N GLY A 26 -21.82 -6.35 -7.97
CA GLY A 26 -22.55 -5.46 -7.07
C GLY A 26 -22.85 -4.14 -7.78
N ASP A 27 -24.12 -3.75 -7.71
CA ASP A 27 -24.71 -2.54 -8.28
C ASP A 27 -23.77 -1.34 -8.08
N SER A 28 -23.13 -0.92 -9.16
CA SER A 28 -22.16 0.18 -9.14
C SER A 28 -22.91 1.51 -9.27
N THR A 29 -23.76 1.81 -8.30
CA THR A 29 -24.24 3.18 -8.11
C THR A 29 -23.12 3.99 -7.46
N VAL A 30 -22.47 4.84 -8.24
CA VAL A 30 -21.52 5.83 -7.70
C VAL A 30 -22.36 6.89 -6.99
N ASP A 31 -22.44 6.81 -5.67
CA ASP A 31 -23.00 7.88 -4.84
C ASP A 31 -21.92 8.92 -4.57
N LEU A 32 -21.97 10.05 -5.28
CA LEU A 32 -21.04 11.16 -5.11
C LEU A 32 -21.33 12.01 -3.84
N ASN A 33 -22.35 11.66 -3.05
CA ASN A 33 -22.76 12.39 -1.86
C ASN A 33 -22.85 11.50 -0.59
N GLY A 34 -22.39 10.25 -0.68
CA GLY A 34 -22.44 9.27 0.41
C GLY A 34 -21.31 9.42 1.42
N THR A 35 -21.55 10.18 2.49
CA THR A 35 -20.72 10.16 3.70
C THR A 35 -20.96 8.87 4.48
N GLY A 36 -20.38 7.74 4.06
CA GLY A 36 -20.44 6.51 4.85
C GLY A 36 -20.02 5.21 4.15
N ALA A 37 -18.90 4.65 4.62
CA ALA A 37 -18.65 3.21 4.76
C ALA A 37 -18.66 2.35 3.47
N ASN A 38 -17.83 2.70 2.48
CA ASN A 38 -17.06 1.72 1.73
C ASN A 38 -15.87 2.42 1.06
N SER A 39 -14.93 2.89 1.90
CA SER A 39 -13.62 3.34 1.44
C SER A 39 -12.80 2.10 1.09
N GLY A 40 -13.16 1.48 -0.04
CA GLY A 40 -12.36 0.40 -0.61
C GLY A 40 -10.97 0.95 -0.86
N VAL A 41 -9.96 0.28 -0.31
CA VAL A 41 -8.56 0.59 -0.62
C VAL A 41 -8.39 0.49 -2.13
N ILE A 42 -8.13 1.64 -2.77
CA ILE A 42 -7.80 1.67 -4.19
C ILE A 42 -6.34 1.22 -4.30
N ALA A 43 -6.09 0.07 -4.93
CA ALA A 43 -4.75 -0.47 -5.08
C ALA A 43 -3.79 0.56 -5.68
N GLY A 44 -2.62 0.74 -5.07
CA GLY A 44 -1.61 1.72 -5.48
C GLY A 44 -1.89 3.18 -5.08
N SER A 45 -3.04 3.47 -4.47
CA SER A 45 -3.38 4.84 -4.01
C SER A 45 -2.76 5.16 -2.65
N ALA A 46 -2.84 6.43 -2.22
CA ALA A 46 -2.46 6.85 -0.88
C ALA A 46 -3.30 6.23 0.24
N SER A 47 -4.42 5.58 -0.08
CA SER A 47 -5.23 4.81 0.87
C SER A 47 -4.80 3.34 0.97
N ASP A 48 -3.91 2.88 0.09
CA ASP A 48 -3.35 1.52 0.09
C ASP A 48 -2.09 1.42 0.95
N PRO A 49 -2.14 0.74 2.11
CA PRO A 49 -1.00 0.65 3.01
C PRO A 49 0.24 -0.02 2.41
N SER A 50 0.11 -0.75 1.30
CA SER A 50 1.23 -1.38 0.60
C SER A 50 1.82 -0.53 -0.52
N SER A 51 1.22 0.62 -0.83
CA SER A 51 1.64 1.43 -1.96
C SER A 51 2.78 2.41 -1.60
N PRO A 52 3.64 2.75 -2.58
CA PRO A 52 4.60 3.85 -2.43
C PRO A 52 3.93 5.20 -2.15
N ALA A 53 2.71 5.43 -2.66
CA ALA A 53 1.96 6.65 -2.40
C ALA A 53 1.58 6.80 -0.92
N TYR A 54 1.21 5.69 -0.25
CA TYR A 54 0.96 5.67 1.18
C TYR A 54 2.25 5.92 1.97
N PHE A 55 3.37 5.33 1.54
CA PHE A 55 4.68 5.58 2.16
C PHE A 55 5.03 7.07 2.16
N SER A 56 5.00 7.75 1.01
CA SER A 56 5.35 9.18 0.94
C SER A 56 4.38 10.10 1.69
N GLN A 57 3.07 9.82 1.64
CA GLN A 57 2.06 10.74 2.17
C GLN A 57 1.70 10.50 3.64
N THR A 58 1.72 9.23 4.08
CA THR A 58 1.25 8.85 5.41
C THR A 58 2.40 8.52 6.35
N VAL A 59 3.42 7.79 5.87
CA VAL A 59 4.62 7.49 6.68
C VAL A 59 5.60 8.67 6.67
N GLY A 60 5.73 9.32 5.52
CA GLY A 60 6.73 10.34 5.24
C GLY A 60 7.99 9.71 4.67
N ASP A 61 8.41 10.14 3.48
CA ASP A 61 9.57 9.61 2.75
C ASP A 61 10.89 10.34 3.05
N ARG A 62 10.85 11.34 3.94
CA ARG A 62 12.00 12.20 4.26
C ARG A 62 12.28 12.22 5.76
N VAL A 63 13.56 12.12 6.10
CA VAL A 63 14.07 12.34 7.45
C VAL A 63 14.79 13.68 7.47
N LEU A 64 14.28 14.64 8.24
CA LEU A 64 14.85 15.99 8.29
C LEU A 64 15.89 16.13 9.40
N PHE A 65 16.93 16.90 9.11
CA PHE A 65 18.01 17.20 10.04
C PHE A 65 18.01 18.69 10.42
N PRO A 66 18.51 19.03 11.62
CA PRO A 66 18.81 20.42 11.94
C PRO A 66 19.88 21.00 11.02
N VAL A 67 19.96 22.33 10.94
CA VAL A 67 20.98 23.02 10.15
C VAL A 67 22.37 22.57 10.59
N ASP A 68 23.21 22.26 9.60
CA ASP A 68 24.62 21.87 9.75
C ASP A 68 24.86 20.65 10.65
N GLN A 69 23.92 19.70 10.66
CA GLN A 69 23.98 18.52 11.52
C GLN A 69 23.53 17.25 10.80
N HIS A 70 24.14 16.13 11.17
CA HIS A 70 23.74 14.77 10.76
C HIS A 70 23.12 13.97 11.93
N THR A 71 22.83 14.63 13.06
CA THR A 71 22.26 13.97 14.23
C THR A 71 20.74 13.85 14.10
N LEU A 72 20.22 12.65 14.32
CA LEU A 72 18.77 12.40 14.29
C LEU A 72 18.09 12.95 15.55
N THR A 73 17.18 13.91 15.35
CA THR A 73 16.25 14.37 16.39
C THR A 73 15.27 13.25 16.78
N SER A 74 14.57 13.40 17.91
CA SER A 74 13.53 12.45 18.30
C SER A 74 12.43 12.29 17.24
N THR A 75 12.01 13.39 16.61
CA THR A 75 11.06 13.38 15.50
C THR A 75 11.60 12.63 14.29
N ALA A 76 12.86 12.90 13.91
CA ALA A 76 13.53 12.21 12.80
C ALA A 76 13.62 10.68 13.04
N GLN A 77 13.93 10.27 14.27
CA GLN A 77 13.94 8.85 14.66
C GLN A 77 12.55 8.23 14.58
N GLN A 78 11.49 8.95 14.98
CA GLN A 78 10.11 8.46 14.85
C GLN A 78 9.72 8.22 13.40
N THR A 79 10.02 9.17 12.49
CA THR A 79 9.79 8.99 11.06
C THR A 79 10.57 7.81 10.51
N LEU A 80 11.87 7.71 10.80
CA LEU A 80 12.72 6.61 10.33
C LEU A 80 12.23 5.25 10.84
N ASN A 81 11.78 5.17 12.09
CA ASN A 81 11.16 3.96 12.64
C ASN A 81 9.87 3.58 11.89
N GLY A 82 9.04 4.56 11.54
CA GLY A 82 7.84 4.34 10.73
C GLY A 82 8.17 3.83 9.33
N GLN A 83 9.19 4.41 8.69
CA GLN A 83 9.69 3.97 7.38
C GLN A 83 10.20 2.52 7.44
N ALA A 84 11.03 2.19 8.43
CA ALA A 84 11.56 0.84 8.63
C ALA A 84 10.43 -0.18 8.86
N GLN A 85 9.45 0.15 9.70
CA GLN A 85 8.29 -0.71 9.95
C GLN A 85 7.42 -0.92 8.70
N TRP A 86 7.34 0.09 7.83
CA TRP A 86 6.63 -0.05 6.56
C TRP A 86 7.37 -0.98 5.60
N LEU A 87 8.69 -0.82 5.45
CA LEU A 87 9.51 -1.68 4.60
C LEU A 87 9.50 -3.15 5.07
N LEU A 88 9.54 -3.39 6.38
CA LEU A 88 9.44 -4.74 6.94
C LEU A 88 8.09 -5.42 6.68
N ARG A 89 7.03 -4.64 6.41
CA ARG A 89 5.69 -5.17 6.03
C ARG A 89 5.51 -5.32 4.53
N ASN A 90 6.32 -4.63 3.73
CA ASN A 90 6.26 -4.61 2.27
C ASN A 90 7.62 -5.01 1.70
N THR A 91 8.03 -6.24 1.98
CA THR A 91 9.39 -6.76 1.69
C THR A 91 9.70 -6.93 0.20
N ASP A 92 8.71 -6.73 -0.66
CA ASP A 92 8.88 -6.77 -2.12
C ASP A 92 9.52 -5.47 -2.66
N TYR A 93 9.66 -4.43 -1.82
CA TYR A 93 10.31 -3.18 -2.17
C TYR A 93 11.75 -3.11 -1.70
N ASP A 94 12.61 -2.60 -2.58
CA ASP A 94 13.96 -2.14 -2.24
C ASP A 94 13.93 -0.67 -1.82
N ALA A 95 14.83 -0.27 -0.92
CA ALA A 95 15.01 1.11 -0.48
C ALA A 95 16.37 1.66 -0.93
N LEU A 96 16.36 2.87 -1.50
CA LEU A 96 17.57 3.66 -1.76
C LEU A 96 17.66 4.77 -0.71
N ILE A 97 18.81 4.88 -0.05
CA ILE A 97 19.07 5.93 0.95
C ILE A 97 19.97 6.99 0.30
N GLU A 98 19.44 8.19 0.12
CA GLU A 98 20.15 9.33 -0.44
C GLU A 98 20.26 10.45 0.61
N GLY A 99 21.46 10.98 0.76
CA GLY A 99 21.74 12.12 1.61
C GLY A 99 21.67 13.42 0.84
N HIS A 100 21.02 14.43 1.42
CA HIS A 100 20.93 15.76 0.85
C HIS A 100 21.28 16.81 1.90
N ALA A 101 22.18 17.71 1.56
CA ALA A 101 22.40 18.96 2.28
C ALA A 101 21.78 20.11 1.48
N ASP A 102 21.54 21.24 2.15
CA ASP A 102 21.09 22.46 1.48
C ASP A 102 22.21 23.08 0.61
N GLU A 103 21.92 24.20 -0.05
CA GLU A 103 22.89 24.89 -0.90
C GLU A 103 23.85 25.80 -0.12
N GLN A 104 23.78 25.84 1.21
CA GLN A 104 24.67 26.69 2.02
C GLN A 104 26.04 26.02 2.19
N GLY A 105 27.11 26.80 2.03
CA GLY A 105 28.48 26.29 2.20
C GLY A 105 29.16 25.87 0.89
N THR A 106 30.16 24.98 0.99
CA THR A 106 30.89 24.48 -0.18
C THR A 106 30.29 23.16 -0.67
N ARG A 107 30.40 22.90 -1.97
CA ARG A 107 29.88 21.66 -2.55
C ARG A 107 30.51 20.42 -1.91
N GLU A 108 31.81 20.47 -1.66
CA GLU A 108 32.58 19.39 -1.05
C GLU A 108 32.14 19.13 0.39
N TYR A 109 31.82 20.19 1.14
CA TYR A 109 31.25 20.07 2.49
C TYR A 109 29.86 19.43 2.47
N ASN A 110 28.99 19.89 1.59
CA ASN A 110 27.61 19.40 1.47
C ASN A 110 27.56 17.95 0.98
N LEU A 111 28.53 17.52 0.17
CA LEU A 111 28.69 16.11 -0.23
C LEU A 111 29.15 15.22 0.93
N ALA A 112 29.88 15.76 1.90
CA ALA A 112 30.29 15.00 3.09
C ALA A 112 29.22 15.01 4.19
N LEU A 113 28.35 16.04 4.20
CA LEU A 113 27.26 16.19 5.15
C LEU A 113 26.01 15.38 4.77
N GLY A 114 25.70 15.28 3.47
CA GLY A 114 24.64 14.44 2.93
C GLY A 114 25.08 12.98 2.88
#